data_AF-W7UK93-F1
#
_entry.id   AF-W7UK93-F1
#
_cell.length_a   1.000
_cell.length_b   1.000
_cell.length_c   1.000
_cell.angle_alpha   90.00
_cell.angle_beta   90.00
_cell.angle_gamma   90.00
#
_symmetry.space_group_name_H-M   'P 1'
#
loop_
_entity.id
_entity.type
_entity.pdbx_description
1 polymer ?
#
loop_
_entity_poly.entity_id
_entity_poly.type
_entity_poly.pdbx_seq_one_letter_code
_entity_poly.pdbx_strand_id
1 'polypeptide(L)' 'MWHEGTIGVPNDNGKYTVVHYWVKAYDEGSQYGIEGGRISKLTLKVEGKVIYNYDRGEDVPPQNEAAEMALAILMHEYN' A
#
# COMPACT_ATOMS: atom_id res chain seq x y z
N MET A 1 5.35 12.64 -5.47
CA MET A 1 4.28 12.50 -6.47
C MET A 1 3.16 11.58 -5.95
N TRP A 2 1.95 11.69 -6.50
CA TRP A 2 0.86 10.74 -6.23
C TRP A 2 0.85 9.65 -7.30
N HIS A 3 0.65 8.40 -6.87
CA HIS A 3 0.50 7.22 -7.74
C HIS A 3 -0.78 6.49 -7.35
N GLU A 4 -1.50 6.01 -8.36
CA GLU A 4 -2.75 5.25 -8.19
C GLU A 4 -2.76 4.09 -9.18
N GLY A 5 -3.30 2.95 -8.75
CA GLY A 5 -3.48 1.80 -9.61
C GLY A 5 -4.05 0.60 -8.88
N THR A 6 -3.85 -0.56 -9.47
CA THR A 6 -4.32 -1.84 -8.92
C THR A 6 -3.22 -2.90 -8.96
N ILE A 7 -3.14 -3.71 -7.91
CA ILE A 7 -2.30 -4.90 -7.83
C ILE A 7 -3.23 -6.11 -7.78
N GLY A 8 -3.01 -7.09 -8.67
CA GLY A 8 -3.68 -8.38 -8.59
C GLY A 8 -2.89 -9.33 -7.71
N VAL A 9 -3.40 -9.64 -6.52
CA VAL A 9 -2.78 -10.61 -5.61
C VAL A 9 -3.42 -11.99 -5.81
N PRO A 10 -2.66 -13.05 -6.12
CA PRO A 10 -3.22 -14.40 -6.23
C PRO A 10 -3.95 -14.82 -4.95
N ASN A 11 -5.03 -15.57 -5.08
CA ASN A 11 -5.71 -16.23 -3.97
C ASN A 11 -5.83 -17.74 -4.21
N ASP A 12 -6.14 -18.47 -3.14
CA ASP A 12 -6.15 -19.95 -3.11
C ASP A 12 -7.11 -20.60 -4.11
N ASN A 13 -8.07 -19.83 -4.65
CA ASN A 13 -9.04 -20.30 -5.63
C ASN A 13 -8.54 -20.17 -7.08
N GLY A 14 -7.26 -19.87 -7.29
CA GLY A 14 -6.68 -19.61 -8.61
C GLY A 14 -7.18 -18.32 -9.26
N LYS A 15 -7.76 -17.41 -8.47
CA LYS A 15 -8.20 -16.08 -8.89
C LYS A 15 -7.27 -15.02 -8.31
N TYR A 16 -7.56 -13.75 -8.62
CA TYR A 16 -6.85 -12.61 -8.06
C TYR A 16 -7.78 -11.77 -7.19
N THR A 17 -7.29 -11.34 -6.05
CA THR A 17 -7.83 -10.24 -5.26
C THR A 17 -7.29 -8.93 -5.84
N VAL A 18 -8.19 -8.06 -6.29
CA VAL A 18 -7.81 -6.75 -6.84
C VAL A 18 -7.67 -5.75 -5.70
N VAL A 19 -6.44 -5.32 -5.44
CA VAL A 19 -6.12 -4.30 -4.44
C VAL A 19 -5.93 -2.96 -5.14
N HIS A 20 -6.81 -2.00 -4.88
CA HIS A 20 -6.67 -0.62 -5.31
C HIS A 20 -5.73 0.11 -4.35
N TYR A 21 -4.78 0.87 -4.88
CA TYR A 21 -3.82 1.63 -4.07
C TYR A 21 -3.78 3.11 -4.42
N TRP A 22 -3.46 3.92 -3.42
CA TRP A 22 -3.01 5.31 -3.57
C TRP A 22 -1.74 5.50 -2.75
N VAL A 23 -0.66 5.92 -3.41
CA VAL A 23 0.65 6.21 -2.78
C VAL A 23 0.98 7.68 -2.97
N LYS A 24 1.39 8.34 -1.89
CA LYS A 24 2.08 9.63 -1.96
C LYS A 24 3.54 9.44 -1.54
N ALA A 25 4.43 9.40 -2.51
CA ALA A 25 5.88 9.32 -2.28
C ALA A 25 6.55 10.69 -2.46
N TYR A 26 7.61 10.98 -1.73
CA TYR A 26 8.50 12.11 -1.97
C TYR A 26 9.69 11.73 -2.85
N ASP A 27 10.50 12.71 -3.23
CA ASP A 27 11.70 12.45 -4.03
C ASP A 27 12.80 11.78 -3.19
N GLU A 28 12.85 12.09 -1.90
CA GLU A 28 13.77 11.52 -0.91
C GLU A 28 13.03 11.06 0.37
N GLY A 29 13.72 10.30 1.21
CA GLY A 29 13.18 9.81 2.48
C GLY A 29 12.83 10.95 3.45
N SER A 30 11.88 10.73 4.35
CA SER A 30 11.43 11.77 5.28
C SER A 30 10.97 11.24 6.63
N GLN A 31 10.85 12.12 7.62
CA GLN A 31 10.25 11.80 8.93
C GLN A 31 8.80 11.31 8.85
N TYR A 32 8.11 11.55 7.73
CA TYR A 32 6.76 11.08 7.46
C TYR A 32 6.75 9.78 6.65
N GLY A 33 7.92 9.29 6.26
CA GLY A 33 8.11 8.09 5.48
C GLY A 33 7.84 6.83 6.29
N ILE A 34 7.25 5.82 5.65
CA ILE A 34 7.29 4.47 6.19
C ILE A 34 8.76 4.07 6.35
N GLU A 35 9.15 3.77 7.60
CA GLU A 35 10.54 3.46 7.99
C GLU A 35 11.56 4.56 7.61
N GLY A 36 11.13 5.82 7.54
CA GLY A 36 11.97 6.94 7.11
C GLY A 36 12.18 7.04 5.59
N GLY A 37 11.50 6.19 4.81
CA GLY A 37 11.56 6.20 3.36
C GLY A 37 10.71 7.30 2.70
N ARG A 38 10.41 7.12 1.42
CA ARG A 38 9.76 8.15 0.60
C ARG A 38 8.24 8.18 0.74
N ILE A 39 7.59 7.07 1.09
CA ILE A 39 6.13 6.94 1.13
C ILE A 39 5.58 7.66 2.37
N SER A 40 4.91 8.80 2.15
CA SER A 40 4.29 9.61 3.21
C SER A 40 2.81 9.28 3.46
N LYS A 41 2.15 8.68 2.47
CA LYS A 41 0.78 8.16 2.58
C LYS A 41 0.63 6.93 1.71
N LEU A 42 -0.09 5.92 2.20
CA LEU A 42 -0.44 4.72 1.44
C LEU A 42 -1.80 4.19 1.90
N THR A 43 -2.74 4.05 0.98
CA THR A 43 -4.06 3.44 1.25
C THR A 43 -4.24 2.24 0.33
N LEU A 44 -4.62 1.09 0.89
CA LEU A 44 -5.01 -0.11 0.14
C LEU A 44 -6.49 -0.41 0.36
N LYS A 45 -7.20 -0.73 -0.72
CA LYS A 45 -8.61 -1.12 -0.69
C LYS A 45 -8.90 -2.36 -1.50
N VAL A 46 -9.77 -3.22 -0.97
CA VAL A 46 -10.40 -4.32 -1.71
C VAL A 46 -11.91 -4.10 -1.65
N GLU A 47 -12.56 -4.09 -2.82
CA GLU A 47 -14.01 -3.83 -2.93
C GLU A 47 -14.47 -2.56 -2.18
N GLY A 48 -13.64 -1.51 -2.23
CA GLY A 48 -13.88 -0.24 -1.56
C GLY A 48 -13.60 -0.20 -0.04
N LYS A 49 -13.31 -1.34 0.59
CA LYS A 49 -12.96 -1.44 2.01
C LYS A 49 -11.47 -1.26 2.21
N VAL A 50 -11.08 -0.42 3.17
CA VAL A 50 -9.67 -0.21 3.54
C VAL A 50 -9.13 -1.46 4.23
N ILE A 51 -8.02 -1.99 3.71
CA ILE A 51 -7.31 -3.17 4.26
C ILE A 51 -5.89 -2.84 4.73
N TYR A 52 -5.42 -1.62 4.48
CA TYR A 52 -4.21 -1.01 5.05
C TYR A 52 -4.30 0.50 4.84
N ASN A 53 -3.86 1.28 5.83
CA ASN A 53 -3.75 2.73 5.70
C ASN A 53 -2.61 3.29 6.53
N TYR A 54 -1.82 4.14 5.88
CA TYR A 54 -0.79 4.96 6.48
C TYR A 54 -0.98 6.40 6.03
N ASP A 55 -1.17 7.34 6.95
CA ASP A 55 -1.13 8.78 6.70
C ASP A 55 -0.14 9.46 7.66
N ARG A 56 1.15 9.31 7.34
CA ARG A 56 2.29 9.80 8.17
C ARG A 56 2.30 9.18 9.57
N GLY A 57 1.87 7.94 9.63
CA GLY A 57 1.61 7.14 10.82
C GLY A 57 0.70 5.99 10.39
N GLU A 58 0.87 4.83 10.99
CA GLU A 58 -0.01 3.70 10.68
C GLU A 58 -1.38 3.93 11.32
N ASP A 59 -2.41 4.05 10.48
CA ASP A 59 -3.80 4.19 10.94
C ASP A 59 -4.50 2.83 10.99
N VAL A 60 -4.21 1.98 9.99
CA VAL A 60 -4.77 0.64 9.86
C VAL A 60 -3.65 -0.30 9.44
N PRO A 61 -3.27 -1.28 10.30
CA PRO A 61 -2.26 -2.27 9.93
C PRO A 61 -2.79 -3.19 8.82
N PRO A 62 -1.92 -3.95 8.15
CA PRO A 62 -2.35 -4.91 7.13
C PRO A 62 -3.40 -5.87 7.70
N GLN A 63 -4.57 -5.95 7.06
CA GLN A 63 -5.69 -6.74 7.56
C GLN A 63 -5.71 -8.18 7.03
N ASN A 64 -4.94 -8.48 5.99
CA ASN A 64 -4.86 -9.79 5.35
C ASN A 64 -3.62 -9.90 4.46
N GLU A 65 -3.34 -11.12 3.99
CA GLU A 65 -2.20 -11.43 3.13
C GLU A 65 -2.15 -10.60 1.84
N ALA A 66 -3.32 -10.24 1.27
CA ALA A 66 -3.36 -9.38 0.10
C ALA A 66 -2.89 -7.94 0.41
N ALA A 67 -3.19 -7.43 1.61
CA ALA A 67 -2.65 -6.16 2.10
C ALA A 67 -1.13 -6.24 2.28
N GLU A 68 -0.63 -7.32 2.88
CA GLU A 68 0.81 -7.53 3.12
C GLU A 68 1.61 -7.61 1.81
N MET A 69 1.13 -8.40 0.84
CA MET A 69 1.79 -8.52 -0.46
C MET A 69 1.76 -7.22 -1.24
N ALA A 70 0.61 -6.54 -1.30
CA ALA A 70 0.50 -5.26 -2.00
C ALA A 70 1.36 -4.18 -1.33
N LEU A 71 1.41 -4.15 0.02
CA LEU A 71 2.29 -3.26 0.77
C LEU A 71 3.76 -3.53 0.41
N ALA A 72 4.21 -4.78 0.43
CA ALA A 72 5.59 -5.14 0.09
C ALA A 72 5.99 -4.72 -1.34
N ILE A 73 5.09 -4.91 -2.31
CA ILE A 73 5.32 -4.48 -3.71
C ILE A 73 5.47 -2.95 -3.78
N LEU A 74 4.57 -2.20 -3.12
CA LEU A 74 4.60 -0.74 -3.17
C LEU A 74 5.78 -0.16 -2.39
N MET A 75 6.19 -0.81 -1.30
CA MET A 75 7.42 -0.49 -0.57
C MET A 75 8.65 -0.63 -1.47
N HIS A 76 8.74 -1.70 -2.26
CA HIS A 76 9.83 -1.89 -3.22
C HIS A 76 9.82 -0.84 -4.35
N GLU A 77 8.64 -0.48 -4.86
CA GLU A 77 8.52 0.41 -6.01
C GLU A 77 8.69 1.91 -5.66
N TYR A 78 8.15 2.33 -4.51
CA TYR A 78 7.97 3.75 -4.20
C TYR A 78 8.68 4.25 -2.95
N ASN A 79 9.14 3.36 -2.05
CA ASN A 79 9.80 3.78 -0.81
C ASN A 79 11.29 4.00 -0.98
#